data_AF-F8JGJ9-F1
#
_entry.id   AF-F8JGJ9-F1
#
_cell.length_a   1.000
_cell.length_b   1.000
_cell.length_c   1.000
_cell.angle_alpha   90.00
_cell.angle_beta   90.00
_cell.angle_gamma   90.00
#
_symmetry.space_group_name_H-M   'P 1'
#
loop_
_entity.id
_entity.type
_entity.pdbx_description
1 polymer ?
#
loop_
_entity_poly.entity_id
_entity_poly.type
_entity_poly.pdbx_seq_one_letter_code
_entity_poly.pdbx_strand_id
1 'polypeptide(L)'
;MRHPTDMLKKLKMEIRQAGKIVAGVPTTGSVTPLHHLKVQSFILLSHAAFEQYLEELGRQIARDARRQFKAKGRISKVLVTLMTAKALDDVADKARKRVTEDIVHNLDVFSELALSRYEKMLGDNHGICEQNQKNILLPIGVDPEMIDTSLMNTLNAFGKMRGTIAHTFAMVRTEHTLSDVNATLSLILGSIGSFDQAACSALKLGMAKSS
;
A
#
# COMPACT_ATOMS: atom_id res chain seq x y z
N MET A 1 13.18 4.58 -10.94
CA MET A 1 12.72 5.27 -9.72
C MET A 1 13.83 5.33 -8.67
N ARG A 2 13.89 6.38 -7.84
CA ARG A 2 14.84 6.53 -6.72
C ARG A 2 14.06 6.73 -5.42
N HIS A 3 14.56 6.15 -4.34
CA HIS A 3 14.10 6.39 -2.97
C HIS A 3 14.75 7.70 -2.44
N PRO A 4 14.03 8.53 -1.64
CA PRO A 4 12.59 8.45 -1.37
C PRO A 4 11.78 8.88 -2.60
N THR A 5 10.70 8.15 -2.89
CA THR A 5 9.78 8.50 -3.97
C THR A 5 8.99 9.78 -3.66
N ASP A 6 8.43 10.40 -4.69
CA ASP A 6 7.57 11.58 -4.51
C ASP A 6 6.26 11.23 -3.78
N MET A 7 5.80 9.97 -3.86
CA MET A 7 4.65 9.47 -3.12
C MET A 7 4.93 9.42 -1.62
N LEU A 8 6.12 8.98 -1.22
CA LEU A 8 6.53 8.99 0.19
C LEU A 8 6.66 10.42 0.74
N LYS A 9 7.18 11.35 -0.08
CA LYS A 9 7.21 12.78 0.29
C LYS A 9 5.79 13.35 0.43
N LYS A 10 4.90 13.02 -0.51
CA LYS A 10 3.49 13.43 -0.50
C LYS A 10 2.77 12.92 0.75
N LEU A 11 2.92 11.64 1.10
CA LEU A 11 2.37 11.07 2.33
C LEU A 11 2.77 11.88 3.56
N LYS A 12 4.07 12.18 3.71
CA LYS A 12 4.56 12.96 4.86
C LYS A 12 3.93 14.36 4.91
N MET A 13 3.66 14.98 3.76
CA MET A 13 2.95 16.25 3.70
C MET A 13 1.46 16.11 4.05
N GLU A 14 0.78 15.07 3.54
CA GLU A 14 -0.63 14.80 3.80
C GLU A 14 -0.89 14.55 5.30
N ILE A 15 -0.06 13.75 5.97
CA ILE A 15 -0.18 13.52 7.42
C ILE A 15 0.04 14.82 8.21
N ARG A 16 1.01 15.66 7.82
CA ARG A 16 1.23 16.97 8.44
C ARG A 16 0.03 17.90 8.25
N GLN A 17 -0.61 17.87 7.09
CA GLN A 17 -1.82 18.66 6.82
C GLN A 17 -3.01 18.15 7.63
N ALA A 18 -3.22 16.84 7.70
CA ALA A 18 -4.26 16.22 8.52
C ALA A 18 -4.08 16.59 10.01
N GLY A 19 -2.83 16.69 10.49
CA GLY A 19 -2.51 17.11 11.85
C GLY A 19 -2.99 18.52 12.22
N LYS A 20 -3.33 19.38 11.24
CA LYS A 20 -3.91 20.70 11.53
C LYS A 20 -5.32 20.62 12.12
N ILE A 21 -6.05 19.51 11.91
CA ILE A 21 -7.42 19.34 12.41
C ILE A 21 -7.48 19.23 13.92
N VAL A 22 -6.44 18.64 14.51
CA VAL A 22 -6.30 18.46 15.97
C VAL A 22 -5.69 19.68 16.65
N ALA A 23 -5.60 20.82 15.97
CA ALA A 23 -5.22 22.09 16.59
C ALA A 23 -6.15 22.41 17.78
N GLY A 24 -5.53 22.70 18.92
CA GLY A 24 -6.22 23.00 20.19
C GLY A 24 -6.72 21.77 20.96
N VAL A 25 -6.50 20.55 20.48
CA VAL A 25 -6.86 19.33 21.22
C VAL A 25 -5.76 19.02 22.26
N PRO A 26 -6.10 18.79 23.54
CA PRO A 26 -5.12 18.38 24.55
C PRO A 26 -4.53 17.00 24.21
N THR A 27 -3.23 16.83 24.50
CA THR A 27 -2.47 15.64 24.08
C THR A 27 -2.84 14.39 24.86
N THR A 28 -3.09 14.51 26.17
CA THR A 28 -3.28 13.38 27.11
C THR A 28 -4.74 13.07 27.42
N GLY A 29 -5.70 13.87 26.94
CA GLY A 29 -7.11 13.64 27.22
C GLY A 29 -8.02 14.53 26.39
N SER A 30 -8.93 13.91 25.63
CA SER A 30 -10.00 14.65 24.94
C SER A 30 -11.06 15.07 25.97
N VAL A 31 -11.09 16.37 26.27
CA VAL A 31 -11.99 16.95 27.29
C VAL A 31 -13.41 17.20 26.78
N THR A 32 -13.60 17.32 25.45
CA THR A 32 -14.89 17.70 24.85
C THR A 32 -15.28 16.74 23.72
N PRO A 33 -16.59 16.59 23.41
CA PRO A 33 -17.03 15.83 22.24
C PRO A 33 -16.38 16.29 20.93
N LEU A 34 -16.12 17.60 20.79
CA LEU A 34 -15.42 18.15 19.64
C LEU A 34 -13.95 17.68 19.57
N HIS A 35 -13.27 17.56 20.71
CA HIS A 35 -11.91 16.99 20.74
C HIS A 35 -11.90 15.54 20.25
N HIS A 36 -12.84 14.73 20.71
CA HIS A 36 -12.97 13.35 20.24
C HIS A 36 -13.20 13.27 18.73
N LEU A 37 -14.13 14.09 18.20
CA LEU A 37 -14.42 14.12 16.77
C LEU A 37 -13.20 14.56 15.94
N LYS A 38 -12.43 15.55 16.42
CA LYS A 38 -11.18 15.97 15.77
C LYS A 38 -10.14 14.86 15.72
N VAL A 39 -9.96 14.11 16.82
CA VAL A 39 -9.02 12.98 16.86
C VAL A 39 -9.48 11.86 15.93
N GLN A 40 -10.77 11.51 15.94
CA GLN A 40 -11.33 10.50 15.03
C GLN A 40 -11.17 10.91 13.56
N SER A 41 -11.44 12.17 13.23
CA SER A 41 -11.24 12.73 11.88
C SER A 41 -9.77 12.64 11.45
N PHE A 42 -8.85 12.94 12.37
CA PHE A 42 -7.42 12.83 12.10
C PHE A 42 -6.97 11.39 11.84
N ILE A 43 -7.49 10.42 12.57
CA ILE A 43 -7.24 8.99 12.32
C ILE A 43 -7.77 8.58 10.94
N LEU A 44 -9.00 8.96 10.60
CA LEU A 44 -9.62 8.64 9.30
C LEU A 44 -8.82 9.22 8.13
N LEU A 45 -8.41 10.48 8.22
CA LEU A 45 -7.62 11.12 7.18
C LEU A 45 -6.21 10.54 7.07
N SER A 46 -5.58 10.21 8.21
CA SER A 46 -4.27 9.58 8.22
C SER A 46 -4.32 8.18 7.59
N HIS A 47 -5.38 7.42 7.88
CA HIS A 47 -5.61 6.12 7.24
C HIS A 47 -5.73 6.26 5.72
N ALA A 48 -6.58 7.18 5.24
CA ALA A 48 -6.76 7.43 3.82
C ALA A 48 -5.44 7.82 3.13
N ALA A 49 -4.60 8.62 3.80
CA ALA A 49 -3.28 8.99 3.27
C ALA A 49 -2.35 7.77 3.14
N PHE A 50 -2.31 6.88 4.13
CA PHE A 50 -1.50 5.65 4.04
C PHE A 50 -2.00 4.69 2.95
N GLU A 51 -3.31 4.52 2.85
CA GLU A 51 -3.95 3.71 1.81
C GLU A 51 -3.61 4.22 0.41
N GLN A 52 -3.85 5.52 0.16
CA GLN A 52 -3.49 6.16 -1.10
C GLN A 52 -2.00 6.03 -1.42
N TYR A 53 -1.13 6.18 -0.42
CA TYR A 53 0.31 6.03 -0.59
C TYR A 53 0.69 4.60 -1.02
N LEU A 54 0.20 3.57 -0.33
CA LEU A 54 0.52 2.18 -0.65
C LEU A 54 0.03 1.81 -2.05
N GLU A 55 -1.19 2.21 -2.40
CA GLU A 55 -1.77 1.97 -3.72
C GLU A 55 -1.00 2.68 -4.83
N GLU A 56 -0.64 3.95 -4.63
CA GLU A 56 0.12 4.70 -5.63
C GLU A 56 1.54 4.15 -5.78
N LEU A 57 2.18 3.73 -4.68
CA LEU A 57 3.48 3.04 -4.71
C LEU A 57 3.40 1.77 -5.55
N GLY A 58 2.41 0.91 -5.27
CA GLY A 58 2.15 -0.29 -6.04
C GLY A 58 1.94 -0.01 -7.53
N ARG A 59 1.00 0.89 -7.82
CA ARG A 59 0.61 1.30 -9.17
C ARG A 59 1.78 1.84 -9.97
N GLN A 60 2.54 2.78 -9.40
CA GLN A 60 3.64 3.42 -10.11
C GLN A 60 4.79 2.45 -10.37
N ILE A 61 5.11 1.57 -9.42
CA ILE A 61 6.14 0.54 -9.57
C ILE A 61 5.77 -0.48 -10.65
N ALA A 62 4.51 -0.92 -10.67
CA ALA A 62 4.00 -1.85 -11.69
C ALA A 62 4.01 -1.22 -13.10
N ARG A 63 3.53 0.02 -13.23
CA ARG A 63 3.59 0.79 -14.49
C ARG A 63 5.02 1.00 -14.97
N ASP A 64 5.94 1.35 -14.07
CA ASP A 64 7.35 1.55 -14.39
C ASP A 64 8.01 0.26 -14.88
N ALA A 65 7.68 -0.89 -14.28
CA ALA A 65 8.18 -2.19 -14.70
C ALA A 65 7.72 -2.53 -16.12
N ARG A 66 6.43 -2.34 -16.40
CA ARG A 66 5.85 -2.53 -17.74
C ARG A 66 6.47 -1.59 -18.77
N ARG A 67 6.64 -0.32 -18.43
CA ARG A 67 7.27 0.69 -19.29
C ARG A 67 8.72 0.32 -19.61
N GLN A 68 9.49 -0.15 -18.63
CA GLN A 68 10.87 -0.61 -18.84
C GLN A 68 10.94 -1.82 -19.78
N PHE A 69 9.99 -2.75 -19.65
CA PHE A 69 9.88 -3.88 -20.57
C PHE A 69 9.54 -3.41 -21.99
N LYS A 70 8.52 -2.57 -22.18
CA LYS A 70 8.12 -2.04 -23.49
C LYS A 70 9.25 -1.27 -24.18
N ALA A 71 9.91 -0.38 -23.45
CA ALA A 71 10.89 0.54 -24.04
C ALA A 71 12.29 -0.07 -24.21
N LYS A 72 12.67 -1.03 -23.35
CA LYS A 72 14.06 -1.53 -23.26
C LYS A 72 14.17 -3.06 -23.27
N GLY A 73 13.06 -3.78 -23.34
CA GLY A 73 13.04 -5.23 -23.20
C GLY A 73 13.50 -5.73 -21.83
N ARG A 74 13.54 -4.86 -20.81
CA ARG A 74 14.04 -5.21 -19.46
C ARG A 74 12.95 -5.94 -18.68
N ILE A 75 13.27 -7.13 -18.20
CA ILE A 75 12.40 -7.94 -17.35
C ILE A 75 12.85 -7.73 -15.89
N SER A 76 12.09 -6.95 -15.13
CA SER A 76 12.35 -6.69 -13.71
C SER A 76 11.74 -7.79 -12.81
N LYS A 77 12.21 -7.89 -11.56
CA LYS A 77 11.59 -8.74 -10.54
C LYS A 77 10.09 -8.44 -10.43
N VAL A 78 9.73 -7.14 -10.39
CA VAL A 78 8.34 -6.66 -10.35
C VAL A 78 7.52 -7.22 -11.50
N LEU A 79 8.04 -7.20 -12.72
CA LEU A 79 7.31 -7.71 -13.88
C LEU A 79 7.07 -9.22 -13.76
N VAL A 80 8.09 -9.98 -13.35
CA VAL A 80 7.98 -11.43 -13.13
C VAL A 80 6.93 -11.72 -12.05
N THR A 81 6.98 -11.06 -10.91
CA THR A 81 6.03 -11.30 -9.82
C THR A 81 4.60 -10.90 -10.17
N LEU A 82 4.40 -9.81 -10.92
CA LEU A 82 3.08 -9.40 -11.41
C LEU A 82 2.47 -10.48 -12.33
N MET A 83 3.28 -10.99 -13.25
CA MET A 83 2.88 -12.04 -14.18
C MET A 83 2.60 -13.35 -13.44
N THR A 84 3.43 -13.72 -12.46
CA THR A 84 3.22 -14.91 -11.63
C THR A 84 1.97 -14.79 -10.77
N ALA A 85 1.72 -13.63 -10.14
CA ALA A 85 0.50 -13.40 -9.36
C ALA A 85 -0.76 -13.61 -10.21
N LYS A 86 -0.79 -13.04 -11.41
CA LYS A 86 -1.86 -13.28 -12.37
C LYS A 86 -1.98 -14.77 -12.76
N ALA A 87 -0.86 -15.44 -13.01
CA ALA A 87 -0.87 -16.87 -13.39
C ALA A 87 -1.41 -17.75 -12.26
N LEU A 88 -1.06 -17.48 -11.01
CA LEU A 88 -1.58 -18.21 -9.84
C LEU A 88 -3.08 -18.00 -9.68
N ASP A 89 -3.54 -16.77 -9.82
CA ASP A 89 -4.97 -16.45 -9.80
C ASP A 89 -5.72 -17.14 -10.94
N ASP A 90 -5.17 -17.10 -12.16
CA ASP A 90 -5.73 -17.83 -13.30
C ASP A 90 -5.80 -19.32 -12.98
N VAL A 91 -4.79 -19.94 -12.35
CA VAL A 91 -4.83 -21.36 -11.96
C VAL A 91 -5.91 -21.63 -10.91
N ALA A 92 -6.05 -20.76 -9.91
CA ALA A 92 -7.10 -20.86 -8.89
C ALA A 92 -8.51 -20.77 -9.51
N ASP A 93 -8.70 -19.87 -10.47
CA ASP A 93 -9.94 -19.72 -11.23
C ASP A 93 -10.15 -20.89 -12.23
N LYS A 94 -9.06 -21.48 -12.74
CA LYS A 94 -9.03 -22.48 -13.81
C LYS A 94 -9.06 -23.95 -13.36
N ALA A 95 -9.42 -24.21 -12.10
CA ALA A 95 -10.25 -25.38 -11.82
C ALA A 95 -11.54 -25.41 -12.70
N ARG A 96 -11.87 -24.33 -13.43
CA ARG A 96 -12.97 -24.25 -14.41
C ARG A 96 -12.62 -24.06 -15.91
N LYS A 97 -11.37 -23.91 -16.39
CA LYS A 97 -11.05 -23.95 -17.84
C LYS A 97 -9.54 -23.90 -18.12
N ARG A 98 -9.03 -24.80 -18.96
CA ARG A 98 -7.60 -24.99 -19.32
C ARG A 98 -6.77 -23.70 -19.40
N VAL A 99 -5.64 -23.67 -18.69
CA VAL A 99 -4.54 -22.74 -18.95
C VAL A 99 -3.99 -23.10 -20.32
N THR A 100 -4.36 -22.36 -21.37
CA THR A 100 -3.87 -22.60 -22.72
C THR A 100 -2.43 -22.11 -22.84
N GLU A 101 -1.60 -22.95 -23.45
CA GLU A 101 -0.16 -22.77 -23.70
C GLU A 101 0.15 -21.45 -24.46
N ASP A 102 -0.84 -20.86 -25.14
CA ASP A 102 -0.76 -19.59 -25.87
C ASP A 102 -0.44 -18.36 -25.00
N ILE A 103 -0.72 -18.39 -23.69
CA ILE A 103 -0.48 -17.25 -22.78
C ILE A 103 1.02 -16.92 -22.65
N VAL A 104 1.89 -17.92 -22.83
CA VAL A 104 3.35 -17.77 -22.74
C VAL A 104 3.94 -17.22 -24.05
N HIS A 105 3.26 -17.38 -25.19
CA HIS A 105 3.78 -16.98 -26.50
C HIS A 105 3.76 -15.47 -26.75
N ASN A 106 3.01 -14.69 -25.97
CA ASN A 106 3.02 -13.22 -26.07
C ASN A 106 3.17 -12.56 -24.70
N LEU A 107 4.40 -12.56 -24.18
CA LEU A 107 4.81 -11.90 -22.93
C LEU A 107 4.34 -10.44 -22.85
N ASP A 108 4.23 -9.77 -23.99
CA ASP A 108 3.75 -8.40 -24.07
C ASP A 108 2.27 -8.27 -23.73
N VAL A 109 1.41 -9.13 -24.32
CA VAL A 109 -0.02 -9.18 -23.99
C VAL A 109 -0.21 -9.65 -22.55
N PHE A 110 0.54 -10.66 -22.11
CA PHE A 110 0.39 -11.20 -20.76
C PHE A 110 0.77 -10.18 -19.68
N SER A 111 1.87 -9.45 -19.86
CA SER A 111 2.28 -8.40 -18.94
C SER A 111 1.29 -7.23 -18.88
N GLU A 112 0.60 -6.91 -19.99
CA GLU A 112 -0.47 -5.92 -20.00
C GLU A 112 -1.68 -6.38 -19.17
N LEU A 113 -2.12 -7.62 -19.38
CA LEU A 113 -3.24 -8.19 -18.64
C LEU A 113 -2.93 -8.30 -17.14
N ALA A 114 -1.69 -8.64 -16.78
CA ALA A 114 -1.24 -8.68 -15.40
C ALA A 114 -1.29 -7.28 -14.75
N LEU A 115 -0.81 -6.24 -15.47
CA LEU A 115 -0.88 -4.87 -14.99
C LEU A 115 -2.34 -4.42 -14.82
N SER A 116 -3.19 -4.62 -15.82
CA SER A 116 -4.60 -4.22 -15.76
C SER A 116 -5.37 -4.90 -14.62
N ARG A 117 -5.13 -6.20 -14.39
CA ARG A 117 -5.71 -6.93 -13.24
C ARG A 117 -5.24 -6.32 -11.92
N TYR A 118 -3.94 -6.07 -11.79
CA TYR A 118 -3.38 -5.50 -10.57
C TYR A 118 -3.93 -4.09 -10.29
N GLU A 119 -4.04 -3.24 -11.32
CA GLU A 119 -4.64 -1.90 -11.17
C GLU A 119 -6.10 -1.96 -10.74
N LYS A 120 -6.88 -2.93 -11.26
CA LYS A 120 -8.26 -3.16 -10.80
C LYS A 120 -8.30 -3.55 -9.33
N MET A 121 -7.47 -4.51 -8.92
CA MET A 121 -7.37 -4.96 -7.53
C MET A 121 -6.95 -3.82 -6.60
N LEU A 122 -6.08 -2.90 -7.04
CA LEU A 122 -5.75 -1.68 -6.28
C LEU A 122 -6.96 -0.74 -6.16
N GLY A 123 -7.81 -0.63 -7.19
CA GLY A 123 -9.02 0.20 -7.14
C GLY A 123 -10.11 -0.34 -6.20
N ASP A 124 -10.11 -1.66 -5.97
CA ASP A 124 -11.03 -2.34 -5.05
C ASP A 124 -10.47 -2.43 -3.61
N ASN A 125 -9.29 -1.86 -3.35
CA ASN A 125 -8.68 -1.87 -2.02
C ASN A 125 -9.35 -0.82 -1.10
N HIS A 126 -9.65 -1.22 0.14
CA HIS A 126 -10.38 -0.42 1.12
C HIS A 126 -9.75 -0.48 2.52
N GLY A 127 -8.43 -0.37 2.60
CA GLY A 127 -7.74 -0.55 3.86
C GLY A 127 -6.22 -0.59 3.78
N ILE A 128 -5.62 -0.66 4.97
CA ILE A 128 -4.20 -0.88 5.19
C ILE A 128 -3.93 -2.06 6.15
N CYS A 129 -4.94 -2.91 6.39
CA CYS A 129 -4.77 -4.12 7.20
C CYS A 129 -3.81 -5.10 6.52
N GLU A 130 -3.38 -6.14 7.24
CA GLU A 130 -2.39 -7.10 6.74
C GLU A 130 -2.72 -7.64 5.33
N GLN A 131 -3.97 -8.05 5.12
CA GLN A 131 -4.42 -8.54 3.81
C GLN A 131 -4.31 -7.47 2.72
N ASN A 132 -4.66 -6.22 3.02
CA ASN A 132 -4.53 -5.10 2.09
C ASN A 132 -3.07 -4.87 1.72
N GLN A 133 -2.18 -4.85 2.71
CA GLN A 133 -0.74 -4.68 2.49
C GLN A 133 -0.18 -5.81 1.62
N LYS A 134 -0.53 -7.07 1.91
CA LYS A 134 -0.11 -8.24 1.13
C LYS A 134 -0.66 -8.17 -0.31
N ASN A 135 -1.93 -7.81 -0.49
CA ASN A 135 -2.54 -7.65 -1.81
C ASN A 135 -1.82 -6.57 -2.64
N ILE A 136 -1.42 -5.46 -2.03
CA ILE A 136 -0.72 -4.38 -2.73
C ILE A 136 0.73 -4.75 -3.04
N LEU A 137 1.48 -5.25 -2.04
CA LEU A 137 2.94 -5.34 -2.11
C LEU A 137 3.45 -6.65 -2.70
N LEU A 138 2.79 -7.79 -2.46
CA LEU A 138 3.25 -9.08 -2.97
C LEU A 138 3.27 -9.16 -4.50
N PRO A 139 2.26 -8.65 -5.24
CA PRO A 139 2.29 -8.68 -6.71
C PRO A 139 3.48 -7.92 -7.30
N ILE A 140 3.98 -6.87 -6.63
CA ILE A 140 5.20 -6.15 -7.06
C ILE A 140 6.49 -6.76 -6.48
N GLY A 141 6.42 -7.93 -5.84
CA GLY A 141 7.57 -8.67 -5.35
C GLY A 141 8.15 -8.12 -4.05
N VAL A 142 7.32 -7.44 -3.25
CA VAL A 142 7.65 -6.91 -1.93
C VAL A 142 6.82 -7.65 -0.89
N ASP A 143 7.48 -8.41 -0.02
CA ASP A 143 6.80 -9.08 1.08
C ASP A 143 6.85 -8.20 2.33
N PRO A 144 5.72 -7.61 2.77
CA PRO A 144 5.72 -6.69 3.92
C PRO A 144 6.22 -7.36 5.21
N GLU A 145 5.96 -8.66 5.37
CA GLU A 145 6.33 -9.42 6.56
C GLU A 145 7.84 -9.61 6.63
N MET A 146 8.47 -9.90 5.50
CA MET A 146 9.92 -10.08 5.39
C MET A 146 10.71 -8.76 5.40
N ILE A 147 10.10 -7.68 4.93
CA ILE A 147 10.75 -6.36 4.90
C ILE A 147 10.74 -5.71 6.28
N ASP A 148 9.57 -5.64 6.91
CA ASP A 148 9.40 -5.01 8.22
C ASP A 148 8.10 -5.49 8.88
N THR A 149 8.18 -6.61 9.59
CA THR A 149 7.04 -7.19 10.32
C THR A 149 6.45 -6.22 11.34
N SER A 150 7.28 -5.36 11.95
CA SER A 150 6.84 -4.38 12.95
C SER A 150 5.98 -3.29 12.32
N LEU A 151 6.43 -2.73 11.18
CA LEU A 151 5.64 -1.80 10.38
C LEU A 151 4.34 -2.44 9.90
N MET A 152 4.39 -3.67 9.39
CA MET A 152 3.21 -4.40 8.91
C MET A 152 2.15 -4.52 10.01
N ASN A 153 2.58 -4.94 11.21
CA ASN A 153 1.72 -5.09 12.38
C ASN A 153 1.19 -3.74 12.87
N THR A 154 2.00 -2.69 12.83
CA THR A 154 1.59 -1.34 13.24
C THR A 154 0.53 -0.75 12.29
N LEU A 155 0.71 -0.91 10.97
CA LEU A 155 -0.30 -0.54 9.96
C LEU A 155 -1.58 -1.36 10.12
N ASN A 156 -1.47 -2.65 10.43
CA ASN A 156 -2.62 -3.52 10.69
C ASN A 156 -3.42 -3.06 11.92
N ALA A 157 -2.74 -2.73 13.02
CA ALA A 157 -3.38 -2.18 14.21
C ALA A 157 -4.04 -0.82 13.91
N PHE A 158 -3.39 0.05 13.14
CA PHE A 158 -3.95 1.35 12.74
C PHE A 158 -5.18 1.20 11.80
N GLY A 159 -5.13 0.26 10.87
CA GLY A 159 -6.27 -0.11 10.01
C GLY A 159 -7.49 -0.57 10.83
N LYS A 160 -7.26 -1.43 11.82
CA LYS A 160 -8.32 -1.88 12.75
C LYS A 160 -8.88 -0.72 13.59
N MET A 161 -8.02 0.21 14.03
CA MET A 161 -8.43 1.42 14.76
C MET A 161 -9.42 2.26 13.95
N ARG A 162 -9.15 2.48 12.65
CA ARG A 162 -10.11 3.12 11.72
C ARG A 162 -11.42 2.35 11.63
N GLY A 163 -11.35 1.02 11.50
CA GLY A 163 -12.53 0.15 11.40
C GLY A 163 -13.46 0.33 12.60
N THR A 164 -12.91 0.31 13.81
CA THR A 164 -13.65 0.56 15.05
C THR A 164 -14.34 1.93 15.00
N ILE A 165 -13.61 2.99 14.68
CA ILE A 165 -14.14 4.37 14.65
C ILE A 165 -15.28 4.53 13.62
N ALA A 166 -15.15 3.94 12.44
CA ALA A 166 -16.15 4.05 11.38
C ALA A 166 -17.46 3.31 11.74
N HIS A 167 -17.37 2.17 12.43
CA HIS A 167 -18.55 1.40 12.81
C HIS A 167 -19.22 1.86 14.10
N THR A 168 -18.51 2.53 15.01
CA THR A 168 -19.02 2.97 16.32
C THR A 168 -19.22 4.47 16.43
N PHE A 169 -19.37 5.20 15.32
CA PHE A 169 -19.52 6.66 15.26
C PHE A 169 -20.50 7.26 16.29
N ALA A 170 -21.50 6.48 16.75
CA ALA A 170 -22.49 6.85 17.76
C ALA A 170 -22.04 6.71 19.24
N MET A 171 -20.99 5.94 19.55
CA MET A 171 -20.45 5.80 20.91
C MET A 171 -19.07 6.47 20.99
N VAL A 172 -19.04 7.66 21.57
CA VAL A 172 -17.79 8.34 21.94
C VAL A 172 -17.10 7.52 23.04
N ARG A 173 -16.40 6.45 22.66
CA ARG A 173 -15.50 5.73 23.55
C ARG A 173 -14.20 6.51 23.66
N THR A 174 -13.81 6.76 24.91
CA THR A 174 -12.73 7.63 25.38
C THR A 174 -11.31 7.10 25.16
N GLU A 175 -11.06 6.24 24.17
CA GLU A 175 -9.87 5.37 24.24
C GLU A 175 -8.65 5.85 23.46
N HIS A 176 -8.78 6.80 22.51
CA HIS A 176 -7.61 7.27 21.74
C HIS A 176 -7.24 8.69 22.12
N THR A 177 -6.13 8.84 22.85
CA THR A 177 -5.54 10.15 23.09
C THR A 177 -4.79 10.63 21.85
N LEU A 178 -4.68 11.95 21.68
CA LEU A 178 -3.89 12.51 20.59
C LEU A 178 -2.41 12.10 20.69
N SER A 179 -1.89 11.92 21.91
CA SER A 179 -0.54 11.41 22.14
C SER A 179 -0.35 10.01 21.58
N ASP A 180 -1.27 9.08 21.82
CA ASP A 180 -1.17 7.70 21.34
C ASP A 180 -1.24 7.60 19.82
N VAL A 181 -2.13 8.41 19.21
CA VAL A 181 -2.25 8.52 17.76
C VAL A 181 -0.95 9.07 17.17
N ASN A 182 -0.41 10.16 17.72
CA ASN A 182 0.84 10.75 17.24
C ASN A 182 2.04 9.81 17.41
N ALA A 183 2.12 9.07 18.52
CA ALA A 183 3.16 8.06 18.73
C ALA A 183 3.08 6.97 17.65
N THR A 184 1.88 6.44 17.41
CA THR A 184 1.63 5.44 16.37
C THR A 184 2.00 5.95 14.98
N LEU A 185 1.57 7.16 14.61
CA LEU A 185 1.89 7.78 13.33
C LEU A 185 3.40 8.03 13.18
N SER A 186 4.09 8.42 14.26
CA SER A 186 5.54 8.63 14.25
C SER A 186 6.29 7.32 14.02
N LEU A 187 5.83 6.22 14.63
CA LEU A 187 6.37 4.87 14.38
C LEU A 187 6.21 4.49 12.90
N ILE A 188 4.98 4.60 12.36
CA ILE A 188 4.71 4.29 10.95
C ILE A 188 5.57 5.16 10.03
N LEU A 189 5.58 6.48 10.21
CA LEU A 189 6.34 7.39 9.36
C LEU A 189 7.86 7.20 9.45
N GLY A 190 8.35 6.68 10.58
CA GLY A 190 9.76 6.32 10.78
C GLY A 190 10.18 5.10 9.96
N SER A 191 9.31 4.09 9.85
CA SER A 191 9.62 2.83 9.18
C SER A 191 9.08 2.68 7.76
N ILE A 192 8.02 3.40 7.36
CA ILE A 192 7.34 3.27 6.05
C ILE A 192 8.26 3.43 4.83
N GLY A 193 9.43 4.05 5.01
CA GLY A 193 10.47 4.14 3.99
C GLY A 193 11.06 2.77 3.59
N SER A 194 10.97 1.75 4.43
CA SER A 194 11.43 0.39 4.13
C SER A 194 10.66 -0.22 2.95
N PHE A 195 9.34 -0.05 2.91
CA PHE A 195 8.49 -0.47 1.79
C PHE A 195 8.85 0.28 0.50
N ASP A 196 9.07 1.60 0.58
CA ASP A 196 9.46 2.43 -0.56
C ASP A 196 10.80 1.97 -1.16
N GLN A 197 11.78 1.73 -0.28
CA GLN A 197 13.11 1.26 -0.65
C GLN A 197 13.06 -0.14 -1.27
N ALA A 198 12.29 -1.05 -0.67
CA ALA A 198 12.11 -2.41 -1.16
C ALA A 198 11.47 -2.42 -2.56
N ALA A 199 10.42 -1.64 -2.77
CA ALA A 199 9.74 -1.53 -4.06
C ALA A 199 10.65 -0.93 -5.14
N CYS A 200 11.38 0.15 -4.81
CA CYS A 200 12.39 0.72 -5.71
C CYS A 200 13.49 -0.28 -6.07
N SER A 201 13.90 -1.13 -5.12
CA SER A 201 14.94 -2.15 -5.32
C SER A 201 14.42 -3.30 -6.19
N ALA A 202 13.19 -3.76 -5.94
CA ALA A 202 12.53 -4.78 -6.76
C ALA A 202 12.42 -4.35 -8.23
N LEU A 203 12.10 -3.07 -8.49
CA LEU A 203 12.03 -2.53 -9.85
C LEU A 203 13.41 -2.53 -10.55
N LYS A 204 14.49 -2.34 -9.79
CA LYS A 204 15.86 -2.32 -10.33
C LYS A 204 16.41 -3.73 -10.54
N LEU A 205 16.00 -4.72 -9.76
CA LEU A 205 16.44 -6.11 -9.94
C LEU A 205 15.83 -6.68 -11.23
N GLY A 206 16.64 -7.36 -12.05
CA GLY A 206 16.17 -7.97 -13.29
C GLY A 206 17.21 -8.03 -14.40
N MET A 207 16.86 -8.73 -15.47
CA MET A 207 17.72 -8.99 -16.62
C MET A 207 17.38 -8.03 -17.77
N ALA A 208 18.41 -7.56 -18.48
CA ALA A 208 18.22 -6.91 -19.77
C ALA A 208 18.28 -7.97 -20.87
N LYS A 209 17.55 -7.75 -21.98
CA LYS A 209 17.69 -8.59 -23.18
C LYS A 209 19.14 -8.43 -23.67
N SER A 210 19.89 -9.53 -23.72
CA SER A 210 21.20 -9.54 -24.39
C SER A 210 20.96 -9.17 -25.85
N SER A 211 21.61 -8.09 -26.30
CA SER A 211 21.57 -7.62 -27.69
C SER A 211 22.08 -8.68 -28.66
#